data_AF-A0A2M8B1N7-F1
#
_entry.id   AF-A0A2M8B1N7-F1
#
_cell.length_a   1.000
_cell.length_b   1.000
_cell.length_c   1.000
_cell.angle_alpha   90.00
_cell.angle_beta   90.00
_cell.angle_gamma   90.00
#
_symmetry.space_group_name_H-M   'P 1'
#
loop_
_entity.id
_entity.type
_entity.pdbx_description
1 polymer ?
#
loop_
_entity_poly.entity_id
_entity_poly.type
_entity_poly.pdbx_seq_one_letter_code
_entity_poly.pdbx_strand_id
1 'polypeptide(L)'
;MKSRIFHTKDHLIIQNRVREMINNSPDFLSKSTAQSPRAAGDAIENIVAGSFEEILGKHCGEYSSNFARRAMADLAFKDPDGLYYIVDVKTHRTDTKFNMPNLTSVERLSRFYEDDTNFFTVLLVSYGVEGVKASISDVKFVPIEFLGWECLTIGALGWGQIQIANSNHVTVNRGYSRKRWMLEFCEVMLEFYPKEITKIGERVSRFERVREFWTHKADE
;
A
#
# COMPACT_ATOMS: atom_id res chain seq x y z
N MET A 1 -12.89 -16.44 -7.73
CA MET A 1 -14.19 -16.38 -6.99
C MET A 1 -14.48 -14.94 -6.50
N LYS A 2 -15.72 -14.56 -6.12
CA LYS A 2 -16.05 -13.18 -5.69
C LYS A 2 -16.05 -13.05 -4.16
N SER A 3 -15.31 -12.08 -3.61
CA SER A 3 -15.30 -11.79 -2.17
C SER A 3 -16.64 -11.21 -1.70
N ARG A 4 -17.25 -11.81 -0.68
CA ARG A 4 -18.48 -11.25 -0.07
C ARG A 4 -18.22 -9.87 0.52
N ILE A 5 -17.08 -9.68 1.19
CA ILE A 5 -16.71 -8.42 1.87
C ILE A 5 -16.80 -7.21 0.91
N PHE A 6 -16.24 -7.36 -0.29
CA PHE A 6 -16.12 -6.27 -1.27
C PHE A 6 -17.27 -6.16 -2.26
N HIS A 7 -18.10 -7.20 -2.36
CA HIS A 7 -19.32 -7.18 -3.19
C HIS A 7 -20.61 -6.93 -2.39
N THR A 8 -20.52 -6.78 -1.07
CA THR A 8 -21.58 -6.29 -0.19
C THR A 8 -21.18 -4.94 0.44
N LYS A 9 -21.99 -4.44 1.38
CA LYS A 9 -21.65 -3.26 2.19
C LYS A 9 -20.75 -3.59 3.39
N ASP A 10 -20.30 -4.85 3.56
CA ASP A 10 -19.54 -5.26 4.75
C ASP A 10 -18.20 -4.52 4.85
N HIS A 11 -17.53 -4.24 3.72
CA HIS A 11 -16.32 -3.42 3.70
C HIS A 11 -16.54 -2.00 4.30
N LEU A 12 -17.73 -1.40 4.13
CA LEU A 12 -18.05 -0.09 4.74
C LEU A 12 -18.21 -0.20 6.26
N ILE A 13 -18.78 -1.30 6.73
CA ILE A 13 -18.92 -1.58 8.17
C ILE A 13 -17.53 -1.76 8.78
N ILE A 14 -16.65 -2.52 8.12
CA ILE A 14 -15.25 -2.69 8.55
C ILE A 14 -14.52 -1.34 8.59
N GLN A 15 -14.64 -0.52 7.53
CA GLN A 15 -14.03 0.83 7.49
C GLN A 15 -14.47 1.71 8.67
N ASN A 16 -15.77 1.75 8.97
CA ASN A 16 -16.30 2.52 10.08
C ASN A 16 -15.81 2.00 11.43
N ARG A 17 -15.76 0.68 11.63
CA ARG A 17 -15.26 0.07 12.87
C ARG A 17 -13.77 0.36 13.08
N VAL A 18 -12.95 0.27 12.03
CA VAL A 18 -11.52 0.64 12.10
C VAL A 18 -11.38 2.11 12.52
N ARG A 19 -12.14 3.00 11.88
CA ARG A 19 -12.11 4.44 12.18
C ARG A 19 -12.49 4.72 13.64
N GLU A 20 -13.60 4.13 14.11
CA GLU A 20 -14.10 4.30 15.48
C GLU A 20 -13.12 3.73 16.50
N MET A 21 -12.57 2.54 16.25
CA MET A 21 -11.60 1.89 17.12
C MET A 21 -10.33 2.74 17.29
N ILE A 22 -9.75 3.26 16.20
CA ILE A 22 -8.54 4.10 16.31
C ILE A 22 -8.86 5.43 17.01
N ASN A 23 -10.00 6.06 16.70
CA ASN A 23 -10.39 7.33 17.34
C ASN A 23 -10.73 7.19 18.84
N ASN A 24 -11.15 6.00 19.27
CA ASN A 24 -11.43 5.69 20.67
C ASN A 24 -10.21 5.13 21.42
N SER A 25 -9.09 4.91 20.72
CA SER A 25 -7.85 4.46 21.34
C SER A 25 -7.24 5.57 22.21
N PRO A 26 -6.55 5.22 23.30
CA PRO A 26 -5.76 6.20 24.07
C PRO A 26 -4.76 6.93 23.16
N ASP A 27 -4.40 8.16 23.53
CA ASP A 27 -3.38 8.94 22.80
C ASP A 27 -2.08 8.12 22.67
N PHE A 28 -1.75 7.76 21.43
CA PHE A 28 -0.61 6.90 21.10
C PHE A 28 0.59 7.67 20.54
N LEU A 29 0.47 8.99 20.40
CA LEU A 29 1.57 9.88 20.02
C LEU A 29 2.04 10.68 21.23
N SER A 30 3.33 11.00 21.22
CA SER A 30 3.95 11.90 22.19
C SER A 30 4.33 13.21 21.49
N LYS A 31 4.75 14.22 22.27
CA LYS A 31 5.26 15.49 21.70
C LYS A 31 6.40 15.27 20.71
N SER A 32 7.23 14.22 20.90
CA SER A 32 8.36 13.93 20.01
C SER A 32 7.97 13.10 18.79
N THR A 33 6.88 12.34 18.83
CA THR A 33 6.44 11.49 17.70
C THR A 33 5.30 12.09 16.88
N ALA A 34 4.57 13.07 17.41
CA ALA A 34 3.43 13.70 16.74
C ALA A 34 3.76 14.32 15.38
N GLN A 35 5.00 14.82 15.21
CA GLN A 35 5.45 15.39 13.93
C GLN A 35 6.05 14.38 12.97
N SER A 36 6.15 13.10 13.34
CA SER A 36 6.67 12.04 12.48
C SER A 36 5.53 11.25 11.87
N PRO A 37 5.22 11.42 10.56
CA PRO A 37 4.23 10.59 9.89
C PRO A 37 4.56 9.11 9.96
N ARG A 38 5.86 8.77 9.98
CA ARG A 38 6.31 7.38 10.12
C ARG A 38 5.91 6.80 11.48
N ALA A 39 6.20 7.51 12.57
CA ALA A 39 5.87 7.02 13.91
C ALA A 39 4.36 6.89 14.11
N ALA A 40 3.58 7.83 13.57
CA ALA A 40 2.13 7.74 13.59
C ALA A 40 1.60 6.58 12.73
N GLY A 41 2.21 6.34 11.56
CA GLY A 41 1.93 5.18 10.72
C GLY A 41 2.16 3.86 11.44
N ASP A 42 3.34 3.68 12.03
CA ASP A 42 3.71 2.48 12.77
C ASP A 42 2.75 2.26 13.96
N ALA A 43 2.34 3.33 14.67
CA ALA A 43 1.40 3.22 15.78
C ALA A 43 -0.02 2.79 15.33
N ILE A 44 -0.54 3.40 14.26
CA ILE A 44 -1.84 3.05 13.69
C ILE A 44 -1.83 1.61 13.17
N GLU A 45 -0.77 1.19 12.48
CA GLU A 45 -0.60 -0.19 12.00
C GLU A 45 -0.66 -1.19 13.16
N ASN A 46 0.06 -0.93 14.25
CA ASN A 46 0.03 -1.80 15.44
C ASN A 46 -1.36 -1.88 16.08
N ILE A 47 -2.07 -0.75 16.20
CA ILE A 47 -3.44 -0.70 16.73
C ILE A 47 -4.39 -1.52 15.85
N VAL A 48 -4.28 -1.37 14.53
CA VAL A 48 -5.06 -2.15 13.56
C VAL A 48 -4.71 -3.64 13.69
N ALA A 49 -3.44 -4.02 13.61
CA ALA A 49 -3.00 -5.41 13.63
C ALA A 49 -3.43 -6.15 14.90
N GLY A 50 -3.51 -5.47 16.05
CA GLY A 50 -3.99 -6.03 17.32
C GLY A 50 -5.51 -6.18 17.44
N SER A 51 -6.29 -5.48 16.60
CA SER A 51 -7.76 -5.40 16.75
C SER A 51 -8.53 -5.85 15.50
N PHE A 52 -7.85 -6.07 14.37
CA PHE A 52 -8.51 -6.27 13.08
C PHE A 52 -9.29 -7.60 13.01
N GLU A 53 -8.82 -8.65 13.66
CA GLU A 53 -9.53 -9.93 13.76
C GLU A 53 -10.94 -9.76 14.36
N GLU A 54 -11.03 -9.02 15.48
CA GLU A 54 -12.32 -8.72 16.12
C GLU A 54 -13.21 -7.85 15.22
N ILE A 55 -12.62 -6.86 14.52
CA ILE A 55 -13.35 -5.99 13.59
C ILE A 55 -13.97 -6.81 12.45
N LEU A 56 -13.21 -7.77 11.89
CA LEU A 56 -13.66 -8.68 10.84
C LEU A 56 -14.78 -9.59 11.35
N GLY A 57 -14.71 -10.05 12.59
CA GLY A 57 -15.72 -10.90 13.24
C GLY A 57 -16.05 -12.12 12.38
N LYS A 58 -17.31 -12.27 11.98
CA LYS A 58 -17.79 -13.39 11.14
C LYS A 58 -17.10 -13.52 9.77
N HIS A 59 -16.38 -12.50 9.32
CA HIS A 59 -15.65 -12.50 8.05
C HIS A 59 -14.25 -13.10 8.16
N CYS A 60 -13.77 -13.38 9.39
CA CYS A 60 -12.48 -14.00 9.64
C CYS A 60 -12.68 -15.47 10.03
N GLY A 61 -12.08 -16.38 9.29
CA GLY A 61 -11.92 -17.78 9.67
C GLY A 61 -10.56 -18.06 10.30
N GLU A 62 -9.48 -17.57 9.68
CA GLU A 62 -8.11 -17.65 10.17
C GLU A 62 -7.46 -16.27 10.09
N TYR A 63 -6.73 -15.85 11.14
CA TYR A 63 -6.05 -14.55 11.20
C TYR A 63 -4.55 -14.72 11.46
N SER A 64 -3.73 -13.86 10.85
CA SER A 64 -2.31 -13.75 11.13
C SER A 64 -1.87 -12.28 11.06
N SER A 65 -1.10 -11.83 12.04
CA SER A 65 -0.44 -10.51 12.04
C SER A 65 1.06 -10.61 12.38
N ASN A 66 1.57 -11.82 12.61
CA ASN A 66 2.98 -12.02 12.92
C ASN A 66 3.78 -12.27 11.63
N PHE A 67 4.18 -11.18 10.98
CA PHE A 67 4.92 -11.23 9.73
C PHE A 67 6.35 -10.73 9.89
N ALA A 68 7.27 -11.31 9.12
CA ALA A 68 8.63 -10.77 9.02
C ALA A 68 8.59 -9.37 8.37
N ARG A 69 9.53 -8.49 8.74
CA ARG A 69 9.63 -7.09 8.23
C ARG A 69 9.59 -6.93 6.69
N ARG A 70 9.88 -7.99 5.92
CA ARG A 70 9.85 -7.99 4.44
C ARG A 70 8.66 -8.76 3.84
N ALA A 71 7.65 -9.06 4.66
CA ALA A 71 6.41 -9.65 4.20
C ALA A 71 5.70 -8.74 3.19
N MET A 72 4.74 -9.31 2.47
CA MET A 72 4.00 -8.58 1.44
C MET A 72 2.90 -7.70 2.05
N ALA A 73 2.58 -7.93 3.32
CA ALA A 73 1.47 -7.32 4.02
C ALA A 73 1.77 -7.26 5.52
N ASP A 74 1.00 -6.42 6.21
CA ASP A 74 1.12 -6.19 7.65
C ASP A 74 0.25 -7.18 8.43
N LEU A 75 -0.87 -7.58 7.84
CA LEU A 75 -1.74 -8.64 8.36
C LEU A 75 -2.36 -9.45 7.22
N ALA A 76 -2.88 -10.63 7.55
CA ALA A 76 -3.59 -11.48 6.60
C ALA A 76 -4.70 -12.24 7.31
N PHE A 77 -5.71 -12.63 6.53
CA PHE A 77 -6.77 -13.49 7.02
C PHE A 77 -7.35 -14.35 5.90
N LYS A 78 -7.98 -15.46 6.27
CA LYS A 78 -8.78 -16.28 5.37
C LYS A 78 -10.25 -16.15 5.77
N ASP A 79 -11.13 -15.90 4.82
CA ASP A 79 -12.57 -15.87 5.10
C ASP A 79 -13.19 -17.28 5.18
N PRO A 80 -14.43 -17.43 5.67
CA PRO A 80 -15.10 -18.72 5.74
C PRO A 80 -15.36 -19.40 4.38
N ASP A 81 -15.30 -18.64 3.27
CA ASP A 81 -15.40 -19.20 1.90
C ASP A 81 -14.03 -19.67 1.38
N GLY A 82 -12.97 -19.50 2.17
CA GLY A 82 -11.62 -19.95 1.87
C GLY A 82 -10.78 -18.96 1.04
N LEU A 83 -11.25 -17.72 0.84
CA LEU A 83 -10.47 -16.68 0.17
C LEU A 83 -9.41 -16.12 1.11
N TYR A 84 -8.19 -15.96 0.58
CA TYR A 84 -7.05 -15.46 1.35
C TYR A 84 -6.80 -13.99 1.06
N TYR A 85 -6.80 -13.17 2.10
CA TYR A 85 -6.63 -11.73 2.03
C TYR A 85 -5.34 -11.36 2.73
N ILE A 86 -4.48 -10.64 2.03
CA ILE A 86 -3.37 -9.93 2.63
C ILE A 86 -3.71 -8.45 2.66
N VAL A 87 -3.43 -7.79 3.78
CA VAL A 87 -3.81 -6.41 4.03
C VAL A 87 -2.56 -5.58 4.30
N ASP A 88 -2.34 -4.60 3.44
CA ASP A 88 -1.27 -3.61 3.52
C ASP A 88 -1.87 -2.31 4.07
N VAL A 89 -1.46 -1.91 5.27
CA VAL A 89 -1.95 -0.74 5.97
C VAL A 89 -1.14 0.47 5.51
N LYS A 90 -1.83 1.51 5.05
CA LYS A 90 -1.20 2.76 4.63
C LYS A 90 -1.83 3.93 5.30
N THR A 91 -1.01 4.76 5.92
CA THR A 91 -1.48 5.97 6.59
C THR A 91 -1.17 7.20 5.77
N HIS A 92 -2.07 8.18 5.84
CA HIS A 92 -1.92 9.46 5.17
C HIS A 92 -2.28 10.60 6.10
N ARG A 93 -1.31 11.47 6.37
CA ARG A 93 -1.51 12.70 7.13
C ARG A 93 -2.10 13.78 6.22
N THR A 94 -3.30 14.25 6.51
CA THR A 94 -4.10 15.09 5.59
C THR A 94 -3.58 16.52 5.40
N ASP A 95 -2.67 16.99 6.27
CA ASP A 95 -2.02 18.29 6.13
C ASP A 95 -0.77 18.24 5.24
N THR A 96 -0.38 17.06 4.76
CA THR A 96 0.78 16.91 3.86
C THR A 96 0.37 17.15 2.41
N LYS A 97 1.11 18.04 1.72
CA LYS A 97 0.84 18.38 0.31
C LYS A 97 1.05 17.21 -0.65
N PHE A 98 1.96 16.29 -0.30
CA PHE A 98 2.36 15.19 -1.16
C PHE A 98 2.78 13.96 -0.35
N ASN A 99 2.24 12.80 -0.72
CA ASN A 99 2.60 11.52 -0.15
C ASN A 99 2.40 10.44 -1.22
N MET A 100 3.47 9.72 -1.57
CA MET A 100 3.49 8.69 -2.61
C MET A 100 3.90 7.35 -1.99
N PRO A 101 3.02 6.65 -1.27
CA PRO A 101 3.37 5.42 -0.57
C PRO A 101 3.55 4.25 -1.55
N ASN A 102 4.52 3.38 -1.26
CA ASN A 102 4.67 2.08 -1.90
C ASN A 102 3.59 1.13 -1.40
N LEU A 103 2.89 0.44 -2.32
CA LEU A 103 1.96 -0.64 -2.01
C LEU A 103 2.68 -1.99 -2.07
N THR A 104 3.12 -2.40 -3.27
CA THR A 104 3.75 -3.71 -3.46
C THR A 104 4.65 -3.75 -4.68
N SER A 105 5.51 -4.76 -4.75
CA SER A 105 6.30 -5.03 -5.95
C SER A 105 5.43 -5.60 -7.05
N VAL A 106 5.68 -5.17 -8.29
CA VAL A 106 4.98 -5.65 -9.49
C VAL A 106 5.11 -7.17 -9.65
N GLU A 107 6.28 -7.73 -9.36
CA GLU A 107 6.56 -9.16 -9.44
C GLU A 107 5.88 -9.95 -8.30
N ARG A 108 5.85 -9.39 -7.09
CA ARG A 108 5.18 -10.05 -5.96
C ARG A 108 3.68 -10.13 -6.19
N LEU A 109 3.07 -9.06 -6.70
CA LEU A 109 1.64 -9.04 -7.00
C LEU A 109 1.29 -10.01 -8.12
N SER A 110 2.06 -10.02 -9.22
CA SER A 110 1.79 -10.91 -10.34
C SER A 110 1.81 -12.38 -9.91
N ARG A 111 2.85 -12.80 -9.16
CA ARG A 111 2.95 -14.15 -8.60
C ARG A 111 1.83 -14.47 -7.61
N PHE A 112 1.48 -13.52 -6.73
CA PHE A 112 0.44 -13.71 -5.73
C PHE A 112 -0.95 -13.96 -6.37
N TYR A 113 -1.20 -13.37 -7.55
CA TYR A 113 -2.45 -13.51 -8.30
C TYR A 113 -2.46 -14.69 -9.29
N GLU A 114 -1.41 -15.51 -9.34
CA GLU A 114 -1.47 -16.81 -10.03
C GLU A 114 -2.53 -17.74 -9.39
N ASP A 115 -2.86 -17.51 -8.12
CA ASP A 115 -4.00 -18.09 -7.43
C ASP A 115 -5.18 -17.10 -7.40
N ASP A 116 -6.33 -17.49 -7.96
CA ASP A 116 -7.50 -16.63 -8.07
C ASP A 116 -8.31 -16.50 -6.77
N THR A 117 -7.90 -17.22 -5.72
CA THR A 117 -8.47 -17.13 -4.36
C THR A 117 -7.77 -16.07 -3.49
N ASN A 118 -6.65 -15.53 -3.96
CA ASN A 118 -5.86 -14.53 -3.25
C ASN A 118 -6.36 -13.09 -3.50
N PHE A 119 -6.32 -12.24 -2.48
CA PHE A 119 -6.71 -10.83 -2.52
C PHE A 119 -5.64 -9.97 -1.86
N PHE A 120 -4.97 -9.14 -2.65
CA PHE A 120 -4.14 -8.06 -2.12
C PHE A 120 -5.06 -6.88 -1.83
N THR A 121 -5.15 -6.51 -0.57
CA THR A 121 -6.05 -5.46 -0.10
C THR A 121 -5.25 -4.36 0.59
N VAL A 122 -5.75 -3.14 0.47
CA VAL A 122 -5.14 -1.96 1.08
C VAL A 122 -6.12 -1.40 2.10
N LEU A 123 -5.63 -1.13 3.30
CA LEU A 123 -6.32 -0.38 4.34
C LEU A 123 -5.70 1.02 4.44
N LEU A 124 -6.28 1.97 3.73
CA LEU A 124 -5.85 3.37 3.73
C LEU A 124 -6.52 4.11 4.89
N VAL A 125 -5.72 4.68 5.78
CA VAL A 125 -6.18 5.43 6.96
C VAL A 125 -5.71 6.88 6.85
N SER A 126 -6.66 7.80 6.65
CA SER A 126 -6.41 9.24 6.60
C SER A 126 -6.56 9.84 7.99
N TYR A 127 -5.59 10.64 8.42
CA TYR A 127 -5.57 11.20 9.77
C TYR A 127 -5.02 12.64 9.82
N GLY A 128 -5.48 13.38 10.81
CA GLY A 128 -4.89 14.65 11.25
C GLY A 128 -4.23 14.50 12.62
N VAL A 129 -3.39 15.47 12.99
CA VAL A 129 -2.77 15.52 14.33
C VAL A 129 -2.95 16.90 14.93
N GLU A 130 -3.53 16.96 16.13
CA GLU A 130 -3.69 18.17 16.93
C GLU A 130 -2.98 18.00 18.28
N GLY A 131 -1.84 18.67 18.44
CA GLY A 131 -0.97 18.46 19.61
C GLY A 131 -0.37 17.06 19.60
N VAL A 132 -0.91 16.16 20.43
CA VAL A 132 -0.54 14.74 20.51
C VAL A 132 -1.68 13.80 20.11
N LYS A 133 -2.87 14.34 19.83
CA LYS A 133 -4.03 13.55 19.48
C LYS A 133 -4.08 13.33 17.97
N ALA A 134 -4.17 12.08 17.56
CA ALA A 134 -4.45 11.71 16.18
C ALA A 134 -5.97 11.55 15.98
N SER A 135 -6.50 12.14 14.92
CA SER A 135 -7.92 12.05 14.56
C SER A 135 -8.05 11.43 13.16
N ILE A 136 -8.71 10.29 13.07
CA ILE A 136 -8.94 9.58 11.81
C ILE A 136 -10.18 10.15 11.12
N SER A 137 -9.97 10.71 9.93
CA SER A 137 -11.02 11.36 9.14
C SER A 137 -11.69 10.39 8.16
N ASP A 138 -10.92 9.47 7.57
CA ASP A 138 -11.41 8.55 6.54
C ASP A 138 -10.63 7.23 6.56
N VAL A 139 -11.32 6.14 6.23
CA VAL A 139 -10.72 4.80 6.10
C VAL A 139 -11.25 4.15 4.83
N LYS A 140 -10.35 3.70 3.95
CA LYS A 140 -10.71 2.89 2.77
C LYS A 140 -10.11 1.51 2.91
N PHE A 141 -10.96 0.49 2.86
CA PHE A 141 -10.58 -0.92 2.83
C PHE A 141 -11.06 -1.51 1.51
N VAL A 142 -10.12 -1.77 0.60
CA VAL A 142 -10.42 -2.17 -0.78
C VAL A 142 -9.35 -3.14 -1.31
N PRO A 143 -9.70 -4.05 -2.23
CA PRO A 143 -8.71 -4.79 -2.99
C PRO A 143 -8.00 -3.85 -3.98
N ILE A 144 -6.72 -4.09 -4.28
CA ILE A 144 -5.92 -3.18 -5.14
C ILE A 144 -6.51 -3.02 -6.53
N GLU A 145 -7.20 -4.03 -7.07
CA GLU A 145 -7.88 -3.94 -8.35
C GLU A 145 -9.03 -2.92 -8.36
N PHE A 146 -9.47 -2.42 -7.20
CA PHE A 146 -10.45 -1.32 -7.14
C PHE A 146 -9.77 0.06 -7.15
N LEU A 147 -8.44 0.15 -7.01
CA LEU A 147 -7.72 1.40 -7.20
C LEU A 147 -7.55 1.65 -8.70
N GLY A 148 -7.98 2.81 -9.16
CA GLY A 148 -7.85 3.20 -10.56
C GLY A 148 -6.41 3.53 -10.93
N TRP A 149 -6.00 3.18 -12.16
CA TRP A 149 -4.66 3.48 -12.67
C TRP A 149 -4.34 4.98 -12.70
N GLU A 150 -5.36 5.84 -12.74
CA GLU A 150 -5.24 7.29 -12.64
C GLU A 150 -4.69 7.80 -11.29
N CYS A 151 -4.81 6.99 -10.22
CA CYS A 151 -4.21 7.30 -8.92
C CYS A 151 -2.99 6.45 -8.58
N LEU A 152 -2.58 5.55 -9.49
CA LEU A 152 -1.44 4.67 -9.31
C LEU A 152 -0.26 5.10 -10.19
N THR A 153 0.93 4.70 -9.80
CA THR A 153 2.15 4.88 -10.60
C THR A 153 3.13 3.74 -10.31
N ILE A 154 4.17 3.61 -11.16
CA ILE A 154 5.24 2.63 -11.00
C ILE A 154 6.54 3.33 -10.59
N GLY A 155 7.02 3.01 -9.40
CA GLY A 155 8.33 3.42 -8.91
C GLY A 155 9.46 2.54 -9.45
N ALA A 156 10.59 3.16 -9.79
CA ALA A 156 11.79 2.51 -10.32
C ALA A 156 12.65 1.86 -9.21
N LEU A 157 12.10 0.85 -8.54
CA LEU A 157 12.80 0.04 -7.54
C LEU A 157 12.62 -1.47 -7.82
N GLY A 158 13.73 -2.20 -7.96
CA GLY A 158 13.72 -3.61 -8.34
C GLY A 158 13.05 -3.84 -9.70
N TRP A 159 12.10 -4.78 -9.77
CA TRP A 159 11.27 -5.00 -10.95
C TRP A 159 10.25 -3.88 -11.23
N GLY A 160 10.09 -2.93 -10.30
CA GLY A 160 9.01 -1.96 -10.27
C GLY A 160 8.21 -2.10 -8.98
N GLN A 161 7.69 -0.97 -8.49
CA GLN A 161 6.80 -0.92 -7.34
C GLN A 161 5.53 -0.16 -7.66
N ILE A 162 4.38 -0.77 -7.39
CA ILE A 162 3.10 -0.09 -7.49
C ILE A 162 3.02 0.87 -6.30
N GLN A 163 2.72 2.13 -6.61
CA GLN A 163 2.63 3.24 -5.68
C GLN A 163 1.29 3.95 -5.86
N ILE A 164 0.77 4.55 -4.79
CA ILE A 164 -0.25 5.59 -4.94
C ILE A 164 0.47 6.86 -5.36
N ALA A 165 0.07 7.48 -6.46
CA ALA A 165 0.74 8.67 -7.01
C ALA A 165 0.65 9.88 -6.06
N ASN A 166 -0.48 10.05 -5.37
CA ASN A 166 -0.67 11.02 -4.31
C ASN A 166 -1.82 10.58 -3.38
N SER A 167 -1.56 10.31 -2.10
CA SER A 167 -2.58 9.86 -1.14
C SER A 167 -3.72 10.86 -0.89
N ASN A 168 -3.55 12.14 -1.27
CA ASN A 168 -4.65 13.11 -1.26
C ASN A 168 -5.71 12.83 -2.34
N HIS A 169 -5.38 12.04 -3.38
CA HIS A 169 -6.22 11.77 -4.53
C HIS A 169 -6.24 10.26 -4.83
N VAL A 170 -7.07 9.52 -4.10
CA VAL A 170 -7.25 8.08 -4.30
C VAL A 170 -8.62 7.82 -4.91
N THR A 171 -8.63 7.30 -6.14
CA THR A 171 -9.87 6.89 -6.81
C THR A 171 -10.17 5.42 -6.54
N VAL A 172 -11.42 5.12 -6.19
CA VAL A 172 -11.90 3.76 -5.93
C VAL A 172 -13.03 3.40 -6.91
N ASN A 173 -12.71 2.53 -7.85
CA ASN A 173 -13.62 1.98 -8.84
C ASN A 173 -14.19 0.65 -8.32
N ARG A 174 -15.27 0.73 -7.53
CA ARG A 174 -15.86 -0.46 -6.88
C ARG A 174 -16.35 -1.48 -7.91
N GLY A 175 -16.03 -2.75 -7.65
CA GLY A 175 -16.42 -3.84 -8.54
C GLY A 175 -15.60 -3.93 -9.82
N TYR A 176 -14.48 -3.20 -9.90
CA TYR A 176 -13.62 -3.26 -11.06
C TYR A 176 -13.07 -4.68 -11.27
N SER A 177 -13.05 -5.11 -12.52
CA SER A 177 -12.69 -6.49 -12.86
C SER A 177 -11.21 -6.70 -12.69
N ARG A 178 -10.81 -7.62 -11.81
CA ARG A 178 -9.40 -8.03 -11.64
C ARG A 178 -8.73 -8.37 -12.96
N LYS A 179 -9.40 -9.14 -13.84
CA LYS A 179 -8.85 -9.49 -15.15
C LYS A 179 -8.51 -8.24 -15.96
N ARG A 180 -9.44 -7.29 -16.04
CA ARG A 180 -9.24 -6.05 -16.79
C ARG A 180 -8.13 -5.20 -16.16
N TRP A 181 -8.16 -5.06 -14.84
CA TRP A 181 -7.12 -4.35 -14.10
C TRP A 181 -5.72 -4.95 -14.33
N MET A 182 -5.61 -6.28 -14.36
CA MET A 182 -4.35 -6.99 -14.63
C MET A 182 -3.88 -6.89 -16.08
N LEU A 183 -4.80 -6.78 -17.05
CA LEU A 183 -4.41 -6.51 -18.44
C LEU A 183 -3.87 -5.07 -18.58
N GLU A 184 -4.54 -4.10 -17.95
CA GLU A 184 -4.05 -2.71 -17.90
C GLU A 184 -2.72 -2.59 -17.16
N PHE A 185 -2.54 -3.36 -16.08
CA PHE A 185 -1.26 -3.51 -15.39
C PHE A 185 -0.14 -3.95 -16.34
N CYS A 186 -0.38 -4.97 -17.16
CA CYS A 186 0.59 -5.44 -18.15
C CYS A 186 0.95 -4.33 -19.15
N GLU A 187 -0.03 -3.61 -19.69
CA GLU A 187 0.22 -2.48 -20.60
C GLU A 187 1.08 -1.39 -19.94
N VAL A 188 0.75 -1.02 -18.68
CA VAL A 188 1.55 -0.05 -17.90
C VAL A 188 3.00 -0.51 -17.75
N MET A 189 3.23 -1.80 -17.48
CA MET A 189 4.58 -2.34 -17.33
C MET A 189 5.34 -2.40 -18.66
N LEU A 190 4.66 -2.74 -19.76
CA LEU A 190 5.24 -2.74 -21.11
C LEU A 190 5.61 -1.34 -21.59
N GLU A 191 4.93 -0.30 -21.11
CA GLU A 191 5.32 1.10 -21.35
C GLU A 191 6.45 1.57 -20.41
N PHE A 192 6.44 1.09 -19.16
CA PHE A 192 7.41 1.49 -18.15
C PHE A 192 8.83 0.99 -18.43
N TYR A 193 8.99 -0.29 -18.77
CA TYR A 193 10.32 -0.91 -18.90
C TYR A 193 11.22 -0.29 -19.99
N PRO A 194 10.72 0.03 -21.21
CA PRO A 194 11.53 0.69 -22.22
C PRO A 194 12.12 2.02 -21.72
N LYS A 195 11.35 2.81 -20.96
CA LYS A 195 11.80 4.08 -20.38
C LYS A 195 12.94 3.86 -19.38
N GLU A 196 12.85 2.82 -18.56
CA GLU A 196 13.91 2.47 -17.62
C GLU A 196 15.17 1.98 -18.33
N ILE A 197 15.05 1.21 -19.41
CA ILE A 197 16.19 0.79 -20.24
C ILE A 197 16.93 2.01 -20.79
N THR A 198 16.21 3.00 -21.33
CA THR A 198 16.80 4.26 -21.81
C THR A 198 17.55 4.99 -20.69
N LYS A 199 16.93 5.17 -19.52
CA LYS A 199 17.58 5.82 -18.35
C LYS A 199 18.84 5.08 -17.91
N ILE A 200 18.83 3.75 -17.95
CA ILE A 200 20.01 2.94 -17.61
C ILE A 200 21.12 3.21 -18.62
N GLY A 201 20.82 3.24 -19.92
CA GLY A 201 21.80 3.59 -20.96
C GLY A 201 22.44 4.97 -20.75
N GLU A 202 21.64 5.97 -20.39
CA GLU A 202 22.14 7.32 -20.07
C GLU A 202 23.06 7.32 -18.84
N ARG A 203 22.71 6.57 -17.79
CA ARG A 203 23.51 6.41 -16.57
C ARG A 203 24.84 5.73 -16.87
N VAL A 204 24.85 4.66 -17.68
CA VAL A 204 26.08 3.99 -18.13
C VAL A 204 26.97 4.99 -18.86
N SER A 205 26.44 5.70 -19.85
CA SER A 205 27.17 6.70 -20.63
C SER A 205 27.76 7.81 -19.75
N ARG A 206 27.03 8.25 -18.71
CA ARG A 206 27.54 9.24 -17.74
C ARG A 206 28.74 8.70 -16.98
N PHE A 207 28.69 7.46 -16.50
CA PHE A 207 29.77 6.88 -15.71
C PHE A 207 30.99 6.48 -16.54
N GLU A 208 30.84 6.21 -17.84
CA GLU A 208 31.96 6.09 -18.77
C GLU A 208 32.77 7.39 -18.84
N ARG A 209 32.08 8.54 -18.97
CA ARG A 209 32.73 9.87 -18.95
C ARG A 209 33.36 10.21 -17.60
N VAL A 210 32.71 9.82 -16.49
CA VAL A 210 33.29 9.99 -15.14
C VAL A 210 34.56 9.16 -15.00
N ARG A 211 34.56 7.91 -15.46
CA ARG A 211 35.76 7.05 -15.47
C ARG A 211 36.88 7.70 -16.28
N GLU A 212 36.59 8.14 -17.50
CA GLU A 212 37.57 8.80 -18.36
C GLU A 212 38.18 10.03 -17.68
N PHE A 213 37.35 10.89 -17.07
CA PHE A 213 37.83 12.06 -16.32
C PHE A 213 38.85 11.67 -15.23
N TRP A 214 38.56 10.64 -14.44
CA TRP A 214 39.45 10.19 -13.36
C TRP A 214 40.71 9.49 -13.87
N THR A 215 40.65 8.77 -15.00
CA THR A 215 41.83 8.16 -15.62
C THR A 215 42.86 9.20 -16.07
N HIS A 216 42.43 10.41 -16.41
CA HIS A 216 43.31 11.51 -16.81
C HIS A 216 43.84 12.35 -15.64
N LYS A 217 43.42 12.08 -14.40
CA LYS A 217 43.99 12.73 -13.21
C LYS A 217 45.30 12.04 -12.86
N ALA A 218 46.31 12.83 -12.53
CA ALA A 218 47.52 12.32 -11.89
C ALA A 218 47.19 11.88 -10.46
N ASP A 219 47.87 10.85 -9.98
CA ASP A 219 47.88 10.52 -8.56
C ASP A 219 48.59 11.65 -7.79
N GLU A 220 47.97 12.15 -6.73
CA GLU A 220 48.59 13.08 -5.77
C GLU A 220 49.53 12.35 -4.81
#